data_AF-A0A1W1HLY1-F1
#
_entry.id   AF-A0A1W1HLY1-F1
#
_cell.length_a   1.000
_cell.length_b   1.000
_cell.length_c   1.000
_cell.angle_alpha   90.00
_cell.angle_beta   90.00
_cell.angle_gamma   90.00
#
_symmetry.space_group_name_H-M   'P 1'
#
loop_
_entity.id
_entity.type
_entity.pdbx_description
1 polymer ?
#
loop_
_entity_poly.entity_id
_entity_poly.type
_entity_poly.pdbx_seq_one_letter_code
_entity_poly.pdbx_strand_id
1 'polypeptide(L)' 'MESKCALRASVGFPPELYRTLEKMAKQKKVSLAWVVREAAEKYVADQWPLFQRQE' A
#
# COMPACT_ATOMS: atom_id res chain seq x y z
N MET A 1 21.56 -9.61 -11.74
CA MET A 1 20.14 -9.92 -11.48
C MET A 1 19.82 -9.40 -10.08
N GLU A 2 19.45 -8.12 -9.98
CA GLU A 2 18.97 -7.56 -8.71
C GLU A 2 17.59 -8.14 -8.44
N SER A 3 17.56 -9.19 -7.62
CA SER A 3 16.34 -9.67 -7.01
C SER A 3 15.77 -8.53 -6.19
N LYS A 4 14.75 -7.83 -6.72
CA LYS A 4 13.83 -7.01 -5.92
C LYS A 4 13.19 -7.95 -4.90
N CYS A 5 13.88 -8.17 -3.79
CA CYS A 5 13.42 -9.02 -2.71
C CYS A 5 12.21 -8.30 -2.13
N ALA A 6 11.02 -8.75 -2.49
CA ALA A 6 9.79 -8.18 -1.96
C ALA A 6 9.76 -8.48 -0.46
N LEU A 7 10.07 -7.47 0.35
CA LEU A 7 9.97 -7.58 1.81
C LEU A 7 8.49 -7.76 2.17
N ARG A 8 8.17 -8.92 2.71
CA ARG A 8 6.82 -9.22 3.21
C ARG A 8 6.68 -8.65 4.62
N ALA A 9 5.98 -7.53 4.74
CA ALA A 9 5.48 -7.06 6.02
C ALA A 9 4.13 -7.70 6.32
N SER A 10 3.97 -8.29 7.51
CA SER A 10 2.67 -8.69 8.03
C SER A 10 2.12 -7.54 8.86
N VAL A 11 1.08 -6.87 8.37
CA VAL A 11 0.42 -5.78 9.07
C VAL A 11 -0.99 -6.21 9.45
N GLY A 12 -1.37 -5.98 10.70
CA GLY A 12 -2.73 -6.22 11.19
C GLY A 12 -3.62 -5.03 10.86
N PHE A 13 -4.75 -5.28 10.20
CA PHE A 13 -5.74 -4.24 9.91
C PHE A 13 -6.93 -4.36 10.86
N PRO A 14 -7.48 -3.24 11.35
CA PRO A 14 -8.77 -3.27 12.03
C PRO A 14 -9.87 -3.77 11.07
N PRO A 15 -10.88 -4.48 11.58
CA PRO A 15 -11.86 -5.20 10.74
C PRO A 15 -12.68 -4.27 9.83
N GLU A 16 -12.93 -3.04 10.26
CA GLU A 16 -13.62 -2.02 9.47
C GLU A 16 -12.80 -1.59 8.23
N LEU A 17 -11.49 -1.45 8.41
CA LEU A 17 -10.57 -1.07 7.34
C LEU A 17 -10.36 -2.25 6.37
N TYR A 18 -10.26 -3.48 6.88
CA TYR A 18 -10.21 -4.69 6.06
C TYR A 18 -11.45 -4.81 5.14
N ARG A 19 -12.66 -4.61 5.66
CA ARG A 19 -13.90 -4.65 4.86
C ARG A 19 -13.90 -3.59 3.77
N THR A 20 -13.39 -2.39 4.06
CA THR A 20 -13.29 -1.30 3.10
C THR A 20 -12.30 -1.64 1.98
N LEU A 21 -11.12 -2.14 2.34
CA LEU A 21 -10.11 -2.60 1.38
C LEU A 21 -10.61 -3.77 0.53
N GLU A 22 -11.36 -4.72 1.13
CA GLU A 22 -11.94 -5.86 0.41
C GLU A 22 -12.98 -5.39 -0.62
N LYS A 23 -13.84 -4.42 -0.26
CA LYS A 23 -14.79 -3.83 -1.21
C LYS A 23 -14.06 -3.15 -2.37
N MET A 24 -13.00 -2.40 -2.10
CA MET A 24 -12.17 -1.75 -3.13
C MET A 24 -11.49 -2.78 -4.04
N ALA A 25 -10.94 -3.84 -3.45
CA ALA A 25 -10.32 -4.94 -4.16
C ALA A 25 -11.31 -5.62 -5.11
N LYS A 26 -12.53 -5.93 -4.62
CA LYS A 26 -13.61 -6.53 -5.42
C LYS A 26 -14.05 -5.64 -6.57
N GLN A 27 -14.21 -4.33 -6.33
CA GLN A 27 -14.61 -3.37 -7.38
C GLN A 27 -13.56 -3.24 -8.49
N LYS A 28 -12.28 -3.19 -8.12
CA LYS A 28 -11.16 -3.09 -9.07
C LYS A 28 -10.75 -4.44 -9.68
N LYS A 29 -11.34 -5.56 -9.24
CA LYS A 29 -10.94 -6.95 -9.59
C LYS A 29 -9.45 -7.24 -9.31
N VAL A 30 -8.93 -6.66 -8.24
CA VAL A 30 -7.54 -6.84 -7.79
C VAL A 30 -7.49 -7.55 -6.44
N SER A 31 -6.34 -8.11 -6.08
CA SER A 31 -6.14 -8.70 -4.75
C SER A 31 -5.93 -7.63 -3.68
N LEU A 32 -6.24 -7.95 -2.43
CA LEU A 32 -6.03 -7.06 -1.28
C LEU A 32 -4.58 -6.55 -1.19
N ALA A 33 -3.60 -7.42 -1.43
CA ALA A 33 -2.18 -7.05 -1.42
C ALA A 33 -1.84 -5.98 -2.47
N TRP A 34 -2.53 -5.98 -3.62
CA TRP A 34 -2.37 -4.95 -4.64
C TRP A 34 -2.91 -3.61 -4.14
N VAL A 35 -4.06 -3.61 -3.45
CA VAL A 35 -4.63 -2.38 -2.85
C VAL A 35 -3.69 -1.79 -1.80
N VAL A 36 -3.11 -2.64 -0.94
CA VAL A 36 -2.14 -2.20 0.07
C VAL A 36 -0.89 -1.60 -0.60
N ARG A 37 -0.40 -2.22 -1.66
CA ARG A 37 0.71 -1.69 -2.44
C ARG A 37 0.37 -0.34 -3.08
N GLU A 38 -0.77 -0.23 -3.76
CA GLU A 38 -1.22 1.02 -4.41
C GLU A 38 -1.37 2.15 -3.37
N ALA A 39 -1.97 1.84 -2.22
CA ALA A 39 -2.14 2.77 -1.11
C ALA A 39 -0.79 3.21 -0.52
N ALA A 40 0.17 2.29 -0.38
CA ALA A 40 1.51 2.62 0.08
C ALA A 40 2.26 3.52 -0.91
N GLU A 41 2.20 3.23 -2.22
CA GLU A 41 2.83 4.06 -3.26
C GLU A 41 2.22 5.47 -3.27
N LYS A 42 0.89 5.58 -3.15
CA LYS A 42 0.20 6.87 -3.02
C LYS A 42 0.52 7.61 -1.74
N TYR A 43 0.58 6.92 -0.61
CA TYR A 43 0.93 7.52 0.68
C TYR A 43 2.35 8.08 0.66
N VAL A 44 3.32 7.33 0.12
CA VAL A 44 4.70 7.83 -0.02
C VAL A 44 4.75 9.01 -0.97
N ALA A 45 4.03 8.98 -2.10
CA ALA A 45 3.99 10.11 -3.04
C ALA A 45 3.35 11.37 -2.44
N ASP A 46 2.30 11.21 -1.63
CA ASP A 46 1.63 12.30 -0.91
C ASP A 46 2.53 12.89 0.20
N GLN A 47 3.35 12.05 0.84
CA GLN A 47 4.32 12.48 1.85
C GLN A 47 5.66 12.97 1.24
N TRP A 48 5.96 12.66 -0.02
CA TRP A 48 7.20 13.05 -0.69
C TRP A 48 7.48 14.57 -0.79
N PRO A 49 6.50 15.49 -0.90
CA PRO A 49 6.79 16.92 -0.78
C PRO A 49 7.39 17.32 0.58
N LEU A 50 7.32 16.48 1.62
CA LEU A 50 7.97 16.73 2.92
C LEU A 50 9.45 16.27 2.97
N PHE A 51 9.86 15.31 2.13
CA PHE A 51 11.23 14.77 2.12
C PHE A 51 12.18 15.45 1.13
N GLN A 52 11.69 16.36 0.29
CA GLN A 52 12.52 17.18 -0.61
C GLN A 52 13.33 18.27 0.11
N ARG A 53 13.14 18.49 1.43
CA ARG A 53 13.81 19.53 2.22
C ARG A 53 14.70 18.98 3.35
N GLN A 54 15.50 17.96 3.07
CA GLN A 54 16.65 17.66 3.92
C GLN A 54 17.88 17.46 3.03
N GLU A 55 18.48 18.58 2.66
CA GLU A 55 19.90 18.70 2.31
C GLU A 55 20.74 18.54 3.59
#